data_AF-A0A645J534-F1
#
_entry.id   AF-A0A645J534-F1
#
_cell.length_a   1.000
_cell.length_b   1.000
_cell.length_c   1.000
_cell.angle_alpha   90.00
_cell.angle_beta   90.00
_cell.angle_gamma   90.00
#
_symmetry.space_group_name_H-M   'P 1'
#
loop_
_entity.id
_entity.type
_entity.pdbx_description
1 polymer ?
#
loop_
_entity_poly.entity_id
_entity_poly.type
_entity_poly.pdbx_seq_one_letter_code
_entity_poly.pdbx_strand_id
1 'polypeptide(L)' 'MAVLMVTGNAAVIPHTLLEPVRTIPATIAAELGETAVGSVHFNVLFLLGAILFIITFLFNLLVDWVSADKKQHTTAKVK' A
#
# COMPACT_ATOMS: atom_id res chain seq x y z
N MET A 1 -7.60 9.84 4.32
CA MET A 1 -8.32 9.85 5.62
C MET A 1 -8.91 8.50 6.03
N ALA A 2 -9.59 7.75 5.16
CA ALA A 2 -10.21 6.46 5.52
C ALA A 2 -9.25 5.44 6.17
N VAL A 3 -8.07 5.23 5.59
CA VAL A 3 -7.08 4.26 6.13
C VAL A 3 -6.61 4.64 7.53
N LEU A 4 -6.35 5.93 7.77
CA LEU A 4 -5.94 6.46 9.08
C LEU A 4 -6.99 6.17 10.15
N MET A 5 -8.27 6.37 9.80
CA MET A 5 -9.40 6.18 10.70
C MET A 5 -9.62 4.70 11.03
N VAL A 6 -9.46 3.82 10.02
CA VAL A 6 -9.62 2.38 10.19
C VAL A 6 -8.49 1.76 10.99
N THR A 7 -7.25 2.25 10.84
CA THR A 7 -6.10 1.69 11.57
C THR A 7 -5.82 2.38 12.90
N GLY A 8 -6.56 3.45 13.23
CA GLY A 8 -6.40 4.23 14.47
C GLY A 8 -5.18 5.17 14.51
N ASN A 9 -4.25 5.06 13.55
CA ASN A 9 -3.09 5.95 13.40
C ASN A 9 -2.15 6.05 14.64
N ALA A 10 -2.02 4.99 15.41
CA ALA A 10 -1.11 4.95 16.55
C ALA A 10 0.29 4.48 16.14
N ALA A 11 1.34 5.20 16.56
CA ALA A 11 2.74 4.81 16.37
C ALA A 11 3.17 3.75 17.42
N VAL A 12 2.43 2.64 17.48
CA VAL A 12 2.65 1.52 18.41
C VAL A 12 2.94 0.27 17.59
N ILE A 13 3.89 -0.54 18.04
CA ILE A 13 4.14 -1.86 17.46
C ILE A 13 3.06 -2.80 18.03
N PRO A 14 2.11 -3.28 17.21
CA PRO A 14 1.04 -4.14 17.71
C PRO A 14 1.62 -5.49 18.14
N HIS A 15 1.16 -6.01 19.27
CA HIS A 15 1.46 -7.36 19.74
C HIS A 15 0.27 -8.32 19.50
N THR A 16 -0.90 -7.77 19.22
CA THR A 16 -2.19 -8.47 19.03
C THR A 16 -2.94 -7.91 17.82
N LEU A 17 -3.92 -8.66 17.29
CA LEU A 17 -4.62 -8.33 16.05
C LEU A 17 -5.59 -7.13 16.14
N LEU A 18 -5.98 -6.72 17.36
CA LEU A 18 -6.96 -5.65 17.58
C LEU A 18 -6.33 -4.33 18.02
N GLU A 19 -5.00 -4.24 18.00
CA GLU A 19 -4.29 -3.02 18.35
C GLU A 19 -4.19 -2.04 17.18
N PRO A 20 -4.20 -0.74 17.45
CA PRO A 20 -4.08 0.28 16.42
C PRO A 20 -2.67 0.29 15.83
N VAL A 21 -2.60 0.61 14.53
CA VAL A 21 -1.35 0.63 13.77
C VAL A 21 -1.25 1.86 12.88
N ARG A 22 -0.01 2.34 12.71
CA ARG A 22 0.32 3.36 11.72
C ARG A 22 0.90 2.68 10.49
N THR A 23 0.11 2.63 9.43
CA THR A 23 0.54 2.00 8.17
C THR A 23 1.37 2.96 7.31
N ILE A 24 2.12 2.42 6.37
CA ILE A 24 2.89 3.20 5.39
C ILE A 24 1.98 4.15 4.57
N PRO A 25 0.85 3.69 3.96
CA PRO A 25 -0.07 4.57 3.24
C PRO A 25 -0.65 5.69 4.12
N ALA A 26 -0.96 5.38 5.39
CA ALA A 26 -1.42 6.35 6.36
C ALA A 26 -0.39 7.47 6.59
N THR A 27 0.87 7.11 6.84
CA THR A 27 1.95 8.06 7.11
C THR A 27 2.21 8.97 5.91
N ILE A 28 2.25 8.41 4.69
CA ILE A 28 2.43 9.19 3.46
C ILE A 28 1.26 10.16 3.29
N ALA A 29 0.02 9.70 3.43
CA ALA A 29 -1.16 10.54 3.24
C ALA A 29 -1.28 11.66 4.29
N ALA A 30 -0.80 11.43 5.51
CA ALA A 30 -0.86 12.40 6.60
C ALA A 30 0.26 13.46 6.52
N GLU A 31 1.47 13.05 6.10
CA GLU A 31 2.65 13.90 6.26
C GLU A 31 3.16 14.50 4.94
N LEU A 32 2.84 13.91 3.78
CA LEU A 32 3.39 14.37 2.49
C LEU A 32 2.88 15.76 2.10
N GLY A 33 1.66 16.13 2.52
CA GLY A 33 1.11 17.47 2.29
C GLY A 33 1.66 18.54 3.25
N GLU A 34 2.12 18.15 4.44
CA GLU A 34 2.61 19.05 5.49
C GLU A 34 4.13 19.25 5.42
N THR A 35 4.84 18.40 4.68
CA THR A 35 6.31 18.40 4.65
C THR A 35 6.86 19.33 3.57
N ALA A 36 7.81 20.20 3.94
CA ALA A 36 8.48 21.08 3.00
C ALA A 36 9.26 20.30 1.93
N VAL A 37 9.02 20.66 0.66
CA VAL A 37 9.72 20.08 -0.50
C VAL A 37 11.21 20.38 -0.40
N GLY A 38 12.05 19.35 -0.57
CA GLY A 38 13.51 19.45 -0.44
C GLY A 38 14.06 19.19 0.95
N SER A 39 13.21 18.97 1.96
CA SER A 39 13.65 18.53 3.28
C SER A 39 14.05 17.04 3.29
N VAL A 40 14.86 16.64 4.26
CA VAL A 40 15.23 15.23 4.47
C VAL A 40 13.98 14.36 4.72
N HIS A 41 13.00 14.89 5.46
CA HIS A 41 11.74 14.19 5.74
C HIS A 41 10.94 13.90 4.47
N PHE A 42 10.89 14.85 3.54
CA PHE A 42 10.22 14.66 2.24
C PHE A 42 10.84 13.51 1.45
N ASN A 43 12.17 13.43 1.43
CA ASN A 43 12.89 12.37 0.71
C ASN A 43 12.62 10.98 1.31
N VAL A 44 12.56 10.88 2.64
CA VAL A 44 12.21 9.62 3.32
C VAL A 44 10.78 9.22 3.01
N LEU A 45 9.84 10.17 3.03
CA LEU A 45 8.43 9.90 2.74
C LEU A 45 8.20 9.49 1.27
N PHE A 46 8.97 10.09 0.35
CA PHE A 46 8.99 9.70 -1.05
C PHE A 46 9.55 8.29 -1.26
N LEU A 47 10.66 7.95 -0.59
CA LEU A 47 11.22 6.60 -0.61
C LEU A 47 10.23 5.57 -0.06
N LEU A 48 9.52 5.89 1.01
CA LEU A 48 8.46 5.06 1.58
C LEU A 48 7.35 4.79 0.55
N GLY A 49 6.99 5.81 -0.23
CA GLY A 49 6.06 5.70 -1.35
C GLY A 49 6.57 4.80 -2.48
N ALA A 50 7.85 4.90 -2.83
CA ALA A 50 8.48 4.03 -3.82
C ALA A 50 8.47 2.55 -3.38
N ILE A 51 8.76 2.28 -2.10
CA ILE A 51 8.67 0.93 -1.52
C ILE A 51 7.24 0.39 -1.60
N LEU A 52 6.26 1.21 -1.20
CA LEU A 52 4.84 0.83 -1.26
C LEU A 52 4.39 0.53 -2.69
N PHE A 53 4.85 1.33 -3.66
CA PHE A 53 4.59 1.11 -5.09
C PHE A 53 5.17 -0.23 -5.55
N ILE A 54 6.42 -0.56 -5.19
CA ILE A 54 7.03 -1.85 -5.54
C ILE A 54 6.23 -3.02 -4.95
N ILE A 55 5.82 -2.94 -3.69
CA ILE A 55 5.00 -3.98 -3.04
C ILE A 55 3.67 -4.17 -3.79
N THR A 56 2.98 -3.07 -4.08
CA THR A 56 1.70 -3.09 -4.78
C THR A 56 1.85 -3.59 -6.22
N PHE A 57 2.91 -3.18 -6.91
CA PHE A 57 3.21 -3.61 -8.27
C PHE A 57 3.50 -5.12 -8.32
N LEU A 58 4.35 -5.63 -7.41
CA LEU A 58 4.65 -7.05 -7.31
C LEU A 58 3.38 -7.86 -6.98
N PHE A 59 2.55 -7.38 -6.05
CA PHE A 59 1.30 -8.05 -5.72
C PHE A 59 0.36 -8.10 -6.93
N ASN A 60 0.18 -6.98 -7.65
CA ASN A 60 -0.64 -6.96 -8.87
C ASN A 60 -0.06 -7.87 -9.96
N LEU A 61 1.26 -7.89 -10.12
CA LEU A 61 1.93 -8.77 -11.08
C LEU A 61 1.74 -10.25 -10.71
N LEU A 62 1.84 -10.62 -9.44
CA LEU A 62 1.57 -11.97 -8.95
C LEU A 62 0.11 -12.38 -9.20
N VAL A 63 -0.84 -11.48 -8.95
CA VAL A 63 -2.27 -11.73 -9.21
C VAL A 63 -2.54 -11.95 -10.70
N ASP A 64 -1.94 -11.15 -11.57
CA ASP A 64 -2.10 -11.31 -13.02
C ASP A 64 -1.43 -12.61 -13.51
N TRP A 65 -0.25 -12.94 -12.99
CA TRP A 65 0.44 -14.20 -13.31
C TRP A 65 -0.37 -15.43 -12.90
N VAL A 66 -0.97 -15.43 -11.71
CA VAL A 66 -1.85 -16.52 -11.24
C VAL A 66 -3.18 -16.55 -12.00
N SER A 67 -3.72 -15.39 -12.40
CA SER A 67 -4.98 -15.31 -13.15
C SER A 67 -4.82 -15.60 -14.64
N ALA A 68 -3.63 -15.42 -15.21
CA ALA A 68 -3.33 -15.72 -16.61
C ALA A 68 -3.59 -17.20 -16.94
N ASP A 69 -3.37 -18.11 -15.98
CA ASP A 69 -3.66 -19.54 -16.10
C ASP A 69 -5.17 -19.82 -16.24
N LYS A 70 -6.04 -18.94 -15.72
CA LYS A 70 -7.51 -19.10 -15.80
C LYS A 70 -8.14 -18.42 -17.01
N LYS A 71 -7.44 -17.53 -17.71
CA LYS A 71 -7.96 -16.85 -18.91
C LYS A 71 -8.08 -17.78 -20.14
N GLN A 72 -7.38 -18.91 -20.17
CA GLN A 72 -7.44 -19.84 -21.31
C GLN A 72 -8.71 -20.71 -21.34
N HIS A 73 -9.46 -20.83 -20.24
CA HIS A 73 -10.65 -21.69 -20.17
C HIS A 73 -11.99 -20.95 -20.35
N THR A 74 -12.02 -19.62 -20.40
CA THR A 74 -13.27 -18.84 -20.57
C THR A 74 -13.52 -18.38 -22.01
N THR A 75 -12.50 -18.26 -22.86
CA THR A 75 -12.68 -17.87 -24.28
C THR A 75 -13.23 -19.00 -25.17
N ALA A 76 -13.23 -20.25 -24.70
CA ALA A 76 -13.84 -21.37 -25.41
C ALA A 76 -15.36 -21.51 -25.19
N LYS A 77 -15.96 -20.76 -24.27
CA LYS A 77 -17.41 -20.81 -23.96
C LYS A 77 -18.23 -19.66 -24.56
N VAL A 78 -17.59 -18.74 -25.28
CA VAL A 78 -18.24 -17.60 -25.96
C VAL A 78 -18.02 -17.69 -27.47
N LYS A 79 -18.17 -18.89 -28.04
CA LYS A 79 -18.34 -19.10 -29.47
C LYS A 79 -19.73 -19.69 -29.71
#